data_AF-A0A7V2S780-F1
#
_entry.id   AF-A0A7V2S780-F1
#
_cell.length_a   1.000
_cell.length_b   1.000
_cell.length_c   1.000
_cell.angle_alpha   90.00
_cell.angle_beta   90.00
_cell.angle_gamma   90.00
#
_symmetry.space_group_name_H-M   'P 1'
#
loop_
_entity.id
_entity.type
_entity.pdbx_description
1 polymer ?
#
loop_
_entity_poly.entity_id
_entity_poly.type
_entity_poly.pdbx_seq_one_letter_code
_entity_poly.pdbx_strand_id
1 'polypeptide(L)'
;VFFFIFYQQMSTSLALFALRNVDWNFQIFGMHLWTWAPAQFQALNPIWIMIMSPILALWYTKAGAKNKDLSIAAKFALGFAMVAAGFFVYGIAGNFAVDGKTSSWVMIIGYAFQSLGELLVSGLGLAMIARYVPSSMGGFMMGAYFVASGISQYLGGVVANYASIPKDLTNPLESLPIYTKLFNNLGYAAVLATLLALASLPLMRKLTATHHKHNS
;
A
#
# COMPACT_ATOMS: atom_id res chain seq x y z
N VAL A 1 -5.44 -7.87 -6.81
CA VAL A 1 -4.37 -8.19 -7.77
C VAL A 1 -3.39 -7.01 -7.88
N PHE A 2 -3.72 -5.87 -8.50
CA PHE A 2 -2.81 -4.71 -8.60
C PHE A 2 -2.23 -4.20 -7.27
N PHE A 3 -2.99 -4.24 -6.18
CA PHE A 3 -2.51 -3.89 -4.84
C PHE A 3 -1.23 -4.66 -4.44
N PHE A 4 -1.10 -5.93 -4.82
CA PHE A 4 0.04 -6.76 -4.45
C PHE A 4 1.36 -6.28 -5.07
N ILE A 5 1.32 -5.60 -6.22
CA ILE A 5 2.52 -5.00 -6.85
C ILE A 5 3.10 -3.91 -5.94
N PHE A 6 2.21 -3.06 -5.38
CA PHE A 6 2.58 -2.00 -4.45
C PHE A 6 3.03 -2.56 -3.11
N TYR A 7 2.31 -3.56 -2.58
CA TYR A 7 2.64 -4.20 -1.32
C TYR A 7 4.03 -4.87 -1.35
N GLN A 8 4.37 -5.52 -2.46
CA GLN A 8 5.68 -6.17 -2.64
C GLN A 8 6.87 -5.20 -2.50
N GLN A 9 6.65 -3.90 -2.73
CA GLN A 9 7.70 -2.89 -2.58
C GLN A 9 8.21 -2.78 -1.15
N MET A 10 7.37 -3.05 -0.13
CA MET A 10 7.75 -3.00 1.29
C MET A 10 8.93 -3.93 1.61
N SER A 11 8.92 -5.13 1.04
CA SER A 11 9.95 -6.15 1.28
C SER A 11 11.12 -6.07 0.31
N THR A 12 11.06 -5.19 -0.70
CA THR A 12 12.07 -5.08 -1.76
C THR A 12 12.68 -3.68 -1.81
N SER A 13 12.13 -2.76 -2.59
CA SER A 13 12.68 -1.42 -2.81
C SER A 13 12.73 -0.59 -1.51
N LEU A 14 11.68 -0.65 -0.67
CA LEU A 14 11.64 0.05 0.62
C LEU A 14 12.66 -0.49 1.62
N ALA A 15 12.89 -1.80 1.65
CA ALA A 15 13.90 -2.41 2.51
C ALA A 15 15.32 -1.94 2.11
N LEU A 16 15.60 -1.84 0.80
CA LEU A 16 16.89 -1.33 0.32
C LEU A 16 17.03 0.18 0.51
N PHE A 17 15.96 0.94 0.35
CA PHE A 17 15.92 2.37 0.66
C PHE A 17 16.21 2.62 2.15
N ALA A 18 15.60 1.84 3.04
CA ALA A 18 15.87 1.87 4.48
C ALA A 18 17.34 1.61 4.82
N LEU A 19 17.98 0.71 4.08
CA LEU A 19 19.38 0.36 4.26
C LEU A 19 20.34 1.45 3.75
N ARG A 20 20.01 2.13 2.65
CA ARG A 20 20.96 3.01 1.95
C ARG A 20 20.72 4.50 2.19
N ASN A 21 19.47 4.90 2.38
CA ASN A 21 19.02 6.28 2.26
C ASN A 21 18.17 6.75 3.44
N VAL A 22 18.10 5.99 4.53
CA VAL A 22 17.44 6.41 5.77
C VAL A 22 18.49 6.55 6.86
N ASP A 23 18.44 7.67 7.59
CA ASP A 23 19.18 7.81 8.84
C ASP A 23 18.52 6.94 9.90
N TRP A 24 19.28 5.98 10.40
CA TRP A 24 18.85 5.02 11.41
C TRP A 24 18.76 5.63 12.80
N ASN A 25 19.38 6.78 13.04
CA ASN A 25 19.31 7.43 14.33
C ASN A 25 17.92 8.02 14.53
N PHE A 26 17.17 7.42 15.46
CA PHE A 26 15.86 7.92 15.82
C PHE A 26 16.00 8.98 16.91
N GLN A 27 15.71 10.22 16.54
CA GLN A 27 15.72 11.36 17.43
C GLN A 27 14.32 11.95 17.56
N ILE A 28 13.89 12.22 18.79
CA ILE A 28 12.65 12.90 19.10
C ILE A 28 12.99 14.16 19.90
N PHE A 29 12.59 15.34 19.39
CA PHE A 29 12.88 16.64 20.00
C PHE A 29 14.38 16.85 20.35
N GLY A 30 15.28 16.33 19.52
CA GLY A 30 16.73 16.43 19.72
C GLY A 30 17.34 15.40 20.68
N MET A 31 16.52 14.54 21.31
CA MET A 31 17.01 13.43 22.12
C MET A 31 17.11 12.16 21.29
N HIS A 32 18.29 11.54 21.28
CA HIS A 32 18.50 10.22 20.70
C HIS A 32 17.82 9.16 21.56
N LEU A 33 16.93 8.36 20.95
CA LEU A 33 16.25 7.27 21.62
C LEU A 33 16.93 5.94 21.34
N TRP A 34 17.07 5.59 20.06
CA TRP A 34 17.77 4.38 19.62
C TRP A 34 18.19 4.51 18.15
N THR A 35 19.05 3.60 17.71
CA THR A 35 19.41 3.43 16.30
C THR A 35 18.68 2.23 15.73
N TRP A 36 17.91 2.43 14.66
CA TRP A 36 17.20 1.36 13.96
C TRP A 36 18.16 0.41 13.24
N ALA A 37 17.84 -0.87 13.24
CA ALA A 37 18.33 -1.77 12.19
C ALA A 37 17.38 -1.65 10.98
N PRO A 38 17.88 -1.55 9.73
CA PRO A 38 17.05 -1.41 8.52
C PRO A 38 15.90 -2.42 8.40
N ALA A 39 16.15 -3.66 8.84
CA ALA A 39 15.15 -4.72 8.81
C ALA A 39 13.98 -4.48 9.78
N GLN A 40 14.20 -3.76 10.88
CA GLN A 40 13.16 -3.46 11.88
C GLN A 40 12.06 -2.55 11.33
N PHE A 41 12.34 -1.75 10.30
CA PHE A 41 11.31 -0.92 9.68
C PHE A 41 10.18 -1.76 9.06
N GLN A 42 10.45 -2.99 8.63
CA GLN A 42 9.39 -3.89 8.13
C GLN A 42 8.38 -4.27 9.23
N ALA A 43 8.81 -4.28 10.50
CA ALA A 43 7.92 -4.53 11.63
C ALA A 43 6.93 -3.38 11.87
N LEU A 44 7.16 -2.19 11.29
CA LEU A 44 6.19 -1.10 11.37
C LEU A 44 4.86 -1.46 10.72
N ASN A 45 4.86 -2.28 9.67
CA ASN A 45 3.62 -2.69 9.01
C ASN A 45 2.65 -3.40 9.98
N PRO A 46 3.01 -4.53 10.63
CA PRO A 46 2.11 -5.20 11.56
C PRO A 46 1.79 -4.34 12.80
N ILE A 47 2.72 -3.51 13.28
CA ILE A 47 2.46 -2.59 14.39
C ILE A 47 1.34 -1.60 14.03
N TRP A 48 1.43 -0.98 12.86
CA TRP A 48 0.41 -0.05 12.37
C TRP A 48 -0.94 -0.74 12.16
N ILE A 49 -0.95 -1.96 11.62
CA ILE A 49 -2.19 -2.74 11.48
C ILE A 49 -2.83 -2.99 12.86
N MET A 50 -2.05 -3.40 13.87
CA MET A 50 -2.58 -3.63 15.21
C MET A 50 -3.18 -2.37 15.84
N ILE A 51 -2.57 -1.21 15.62
CA ILE A 51 -3.06 0.08 16.13
C ILE A 51 -4.29 0.56 15.35
N MET A 52 -4.27 0.47 14.03
CA MET A 52 -5.34 1.02 13.17
C MET A 52 -6.55 0.10 13.02
N SER A 53 -6.38 -1.21 13.19
CA SER A 53 -7.47 -2.19 13.14
C SER A 53 -8.65 -1.83 14.07
N PRO A 54 -8.46 -1.62 15.39
CA PRO A 54 -9.56 -1.24 16.28
C PRO A 54 -10.14 0.14 15.94
N ILE A 55 -9.31 1.09 15.51
CA ILE A 55 -9.77 2.43 15.11
C ILE A 55 -10.70 2.33 13.89
N LEU A 56 -10.32 1.52 12.90
CA LEU A 56 -11.11 1.32 11.69
C LEU A 56 -12.38 0.51 11.99
N ALA A 57 -12.32 -0.46 12.90
CA ALA A 57 -13.50 -1.20 13.36
C ALA A 57 -14.54 -0.26 14.00
N LEU A 58 -14.11 0.63 14.91
CA LEU A 58 -14.99 1.65 15.51
C LEU A 58 -15.56 2.63 14.47
N TRP A 59 -14.75 3.00 13.48
CA TRP A 59 -15.21 3.85 12.40
C TRP A 59 -16.28 3.14 11.54
N TYR A 60 -16.09 1.86 11.24
CA TYR A 60 -17.07 1.07 10.49
C TYR A 60 -18.37 0.84 11.26
N THR A 61 -18.32 0.53 12.56
CA THR A 61 -19.54 0.36 13.37
C THR A 61 -20.34 1.67 13.44
N LYS A 62 -19.65 2.82 13.59
CA LYS A 62 -20.28 4.15 13.58
C LYS A 62 -20.81 4.55 12.21
N ALA A 63 -20.15 4.17 11.12
CA ALA A 63 -20.61 4.43 9.76
C ALA A 63 -21.83 3.57 9.39
N GLY A 64 -21.83 2.29 9.78
CA GLY A 64 -22.96 1.37 9.61
C GLY A 64 -24.19 1.82 10.42
N ALA A 65 -23.99 2.30 11.65
CA ALA A 65 -25.07 2.85 12.48
C ALA A 65 -25.74 4.10 11.87
N LYS A 66 -25.11 4.77 10.89
CA LYS A 66 -25.64 5.96 10.20
C LYS A 66 -26.17 5.68 8.79
N ASN A 67 -26.31 4.42 8.36
CA ASN A 67 -26.66 4.04 6.98
C ASN A 67 -25.75 4.69 5.91
N LYS A 68 -24.52 5.08 6.28
CA LYS A 68 -23.50 5.64 5.38
C LYS A 68 -22.46 4.57 5.04
N ASP A 69 -22.92 3.40 4.65
CA ASP A 69 -22.01 2.34 4.22
C ASP A 69 -21.28 2.77 2.95
N LEU A 70 -19.96 2.96 3.09
CA LEU A 70 -19.10 3.17 1.92
C LEU A 70 -19.17 1.92 1.05
N SER A 71 -19.56 2.13 -0.21
CA SER A 71 -19.52 1.07 -1.22
C SER A 71 -18.14 0.44 -1.28
N ILE A 72 -18.06 -0.86 -1.58
CA ILE A 72 -16.81 -1.62 -1.67
C ILE A 72 -15.79 -0.90 -2.58
N ALA A 73 -16.23 -0.38 -3.73
CA ALA A 73 -15.40 0.38 -4.65
C ALA A 73 -14.82 1.68 -4.03
N ALA A 74 -15.58 2.37 -3.16
CA ALA A 74 -15.10 3.55 -2.46
C ALA A 74 -14.02 3.21 -1.41
N LYS A 75 -14.18 2.07 -0.72
CA LYS A 75 -13.15 1.56 0.21
C LYS A 75 -11.86 1.22 -0.54
N PHE A 76 -11.97 0.59 -1.72
CA PHE A 76 -10.83 0.34 -2.61
C PHE A 76 -10.15 1.64 -3.06
N ALA A 77 -10.92 2.62 -3.52
CA ALA A 77 -10.38 3.91 -3.93
C ALA A 77 -9.64 4.62 -2.79
N LEU A 78 -10.23 4.61 -1.58
CA LEU A 78 -9.57 5.16 -0.39
C LEU A 78 -8.29 4.39 -0.06
N GLY A 79 -8.30 3.06 -0.15
CA GLY A 79 -7.11 2.23 0.06
C GLY A 79 -5.97 2.56 -0.90
N PHE A 80 -6.26 2.65 -2.20
CA PHE A 80 -5.26 3.07 -3.19
C PHE A 80 -4.80 4.52 -3.00
N ALA A 81 -5.68 5.41 -2.55
CA ALA A 81 -5.30 6.79 -2.23
C ALA A 81 -4.33 6.86 -1.05
N MET A 82 -4.54 6.04 -0.01
CA MET A 82 -3.61 5.93 1.11
C MET A 82 -2.27 5.33 0.67
N VAL A 83 -2.27 4.30 -0.18
CA VAL A 83 -1.04 3.75 -0.77
C VAL A 83 -0.29 4.81 -1.58
N ALA A 84 -0.99 5.60 -2.40
CA ALA A 84 -0.41 6.71 -3.14
C ALA A 84 0.23 7.76 -2.22
N ALA A 85 -0.48 8.15 -1.16
CA ALA A 85 0.03 9.07 -0.15
C ALA A 85 1.31 8.54 0.51
N GLY A 86 1.36 7.25 0.87
CA GLY A 86 2.56 6.62 1.40
C GLY A 86 3.75 6.71 0.43
N PHE A 87 3.54 6.40 -0.84
CA PHE A 87 4.60 6.54 -1.87
C PHE A 87 5.06 7.98 -2.10
N PHE A 88 4.15 8.95 -2.06
CA PHE A 88 4.53 10.37 -2.15
C PHE A 88 5.29 10.84 -0.92
N VAL A 89 5.00 10.33 0.29
CA VAL A 89 5.81 10.62 1.48
C VAL A 89 7.26 10.16 1.25
N TYR A 90 7.47 8.96 0.72
CA TYR A 90 8.81 8.48 0.35
C TYR A 90 9.44 9.27 -0.81
N GLY A 91 8.64 9.73 -1.78
CA GLY A 91 9.12 10.55 -2.89
C GLY A 91 9.59 11.95 -2.46
N ILE A 92 8.84 12.58 -1.55
CA ILE A 92 9.15 13.92 -1.01
C ILE A 92 10.31 13.86 -0.01
N ALA A 93 10.56 12.71 0.62
CA ALA A 93 11.66 12.48 1.54
C ALA A 93 13.03 12.94 1.01
N GLY A 94 13.23 12.84 -0.32
CA GLY A 94 14.45 13.31 -0.95
C GLY A 94 14.73 14.81 -0.79
N ASN A 95 13.70 15.65 -0.65
CA ASN A 95 13.86 17.08 -0.44
C ASN A 95 14.31 17.44 0.99
N PHE A 96 14.02 16.55 1.95
CA PHE A 96 14.38 16.71 3.35
C PHE A 96 15.62 15.89 3.73
N ALA A 97 16.24 15.21 2.77
CA ALA A 97 17.41 14.41 3.00
C ALA A 97 18.66 15.28 3.17
N VAL A 98 19.47 14.97 4.17
CA VAL A 98 20.78 15.57 4.41
C VAL A 98 21.83 14.49 4.14
N ASP A 99 22.85 14.80 3.35
CA ASP A 99 23.90 13.85 2.93
C ASP A 99 23.36 12.56 2.28
N GLY A 100 22.24 12.66 1.55
CA GLY A 100 21.62 11.54 0.86
C GLY A 100 20.79 10.62 1.77
N LYS A 101 20.63 10.96 3.05
CA LYS A 101 19.82 10.19 4.01
C LYS A 101 18.62 11.00 4.50
N THR A 102 17.44 10.38 4.46
CA THR A 102 16.20 10.95 5.01
C THR A 102 15.99 10.53 6.46
N SER A 103 15.20 11.30 7.21
CA SER A 103 14.81 10.93 8.58
C SER A 103 14.03 9.61 8.64
N SER A 104 14.27 8.83 9.70
CA SER A 104 13.48 7.64 10.08
C SER A 104 11.97 7.90 10.15
N TRP A 105 11.53 9.14 10.40
CA TRP A 105 10.12 9.52 10.43
C TRP A 105 9.38 9.26 9.11
N VAL A 106 10.08 9.38 7.98
CA VAL A 106 9.52 9.06 6.66
C VAL A 106 9.08 7.60 6.60
N MET A 107 9.87 6.69 7.18
CA MET A 107 9.53 5.28 7.25
C MET A 107 8.28 5.08 8.12
N ILE A 108 8.25 5.68 9.30
CA ILE A 108 7.11 5.57 10.23
C ILE A 108 5.80 6.02 9.56
N ILE A 109 5.80 7.20 8.94
CA ILE A 109 4.61 7.80 8.31
C ILE A 109 4.23 7.04 7.04
N GLY A 110 5.21 6.71 6.20
CA GLY A 110 4.97 5.98 4.95
C GLY A 110 4.34 4.61 5.22
N TYR A 111 4.88 3.84 6.18
CA TYR A 111 4.32 2.56 6.58
C TYR A 111 2.91 2.72 7.17
N ALA A 112 2.64 3.80 7.91
CA ALA A 112 1.30 4.07 8.43
C ALA A 112 0.26 4.18 7.31
N PHE A 113 0.53 5.00 6.29
CA PHE A 113 -0.37 5.15 5.15
C PHE A 113 -0.55 3.85 4.37
N GLN A 114 0.54 3.09 4.21
CA GLN A 114 0.53 1.86 3.44
C GLN A 114 -0.21 0.73 4.17
N SER A 115 -0.02 0.58 5.47
CA SER A 115 -0.79 -0.33 6.32
C SER A 115 -2.27 0.06 6.41
N LEU A 116 -2.58 1.36 6.40
CA LEU A 116 -3.98 1.81 6.33
C LEU A 116 -4.62 1.42 4.99
N GLY A 117 -3.88 1.61 3.90
CA GLY A 117 -4.29 1.15 2.57
C GLY A 117 -4.50 -0.37 2.51
N GLU A 118 -3.61 -1.13 3.14
CA GLU A 118 -3.73 -2.58 3.27
C GLU A 118 -4.98 -2.98 4.04
N LEU A 119 -5.24 -2.38 5.20
CA LEU A 119 -6.41 -2.70 6.03
C LEU A 119 -7.73 -2.41 5.29
N LEU A 120 -7.75 -1.37 4.45
CA LEU A 120 -8.91 -1.02 3.61
C LEU A 120 -9.14 -2.02 2.47
N VAL A 121 -8.07 -2.64 1.94
CA VAL A 121 -8.12 -3.50 0.74
C VAL A 121 -8.14 -4.99 1.07
N SER A 122 -7.44 -5.43 2.13
CA SER A 122 -7.17 -6.83 2.44
C SER A 122 -8.44 -7.64 2.73
N GLY A 123 -9.41 -7.06 3.42
CA GLY A 123 -10.71 -7.70 3.70
C GLY A 123 -11.65 -7.81 2.49
N LEU A 124 -11.39 -7.09 1.40
CA LEU A 124 -12.31 -6.98 0.28
C LEU A 124 -12.06 -8.02 -0.82
N GLY A 125 -10.82 -8.47 -1.01
CA GLY A 125 -10.49 -9.42 -2.09
C GLY A 125 -11.25 -10.74 -1.97
N LEU A 126 -11.21 -11.35 -0.79
CA LEU A 126 -11.91 -12.62 -0.52
C LEU A 126 -13.43 -12.44 -0.46
N ALA A 127 -13.89 -11.33 0.12
CA ALA A 127 -15.32 -11.03 0.25
C ALA A 127 -16.00 -10.79 -1.11
N MET A 128 -15.28 -10.22 -2.08
CA MET A 128 -15.79 -10.01 -3.44
C MET A 128 -15.93 -11.35 -4.19
N ILE A 129 -14.93 -12.22 -4.08
CA ILE A 129 -14.99 -13.56 -4.70
C ILE A 129 -16.16 -14.35 -4.11
N ALA A 130 -16.30 -14.36 -2.78
CA ALA A 130 -17.38 -15.07 -2.11
C ALA A 130 -18.79 -14.51 -2.44
N ARG A 131 -18.93 -13.19 -2.70
CA ARG A 131 -20.23 -12.56 -3.01
C ARG A 131 -20.65 -12.66 -4.47
N TYR A 132 -19.70 -12.63 -5.42
CA TYR A 132 -20.02 -12.51 -6.85
C TYR A 132 -19.78 -13.79 -7.65
N VAL A 133 -19.14 -14.81 -7.07
CA VAL A 133 -18.88 -16.07 -7.77
C VAL A 133 -19.95 -17.10 -7.40
N PRO A 134 -20.56 -17.76 -8.39
CA PRO A 134 -21.46 -18.89 -8.15
C PRO A 134 -20.77 -19.98 -7.33
N SER A 135 -21.48 -20.62 -6.40
CA SER A 135 -20.94 -21.67 -5.52
C SER A 135 -20.28 -22.82 -6.29
N SER A 136 -20.73 -23.11 -7.51
CA SER A 136 -20.16 -24.11 -8.42
C SER A 136 -18.78 -23.76 -8.97
N MET A 137 -18.38 -22.49 -9.01
CA MET A 137 -17.11 -22.01 -9.56
C MET A 137 -16.16 -21.43 -8.50
N GLY A 138 -16.51 -21.52 -7.21
CA GLY A 138 -15.74 -20.93 -6.12
C GLY A 138 -14.28 -21.41 -6.08
N GLY A 139 -14.04 -22.72 -6.24
CA GLY A 139 -12.69 -23.30 -6.26
C GLY A 139 -11.83 -22.82 -7.43
N PHE A 140 -12.42 -22.70 -8.62
CA PHE A 140 -11.73 -22.20 -9.81
C PHE A 140 -11.35 -20.72 -9.66
N MET A 141 -12.28 -19.88 -9.18
CA MET A 141 -11.98 -18.45 -9.00
C MET A 141 -10.96 -18.20 -7.88
N MET A 142 -11.00 -19.01 -6.82
CA MET A 142 -9.97 -18.98 -5.77
C MET A 142 -8.59 -19.35 -6.34
N GLY A 143 -8.50 -20.40 -7.16
CA GLY A 143 -7.27 -20.76 -7.86
C GLY A 143 -6.75 -19.64 -8.76
N ALA A 144 -7.63 -19.06 -9.59
CA ALA A 144 -7.30 -17.92 -10.44
C ALA A 144 -6.83 -16.69 -9.64
N TYR A 145 -7.46 -16.42 -8.49
CA TYR A 145 -7.06 -15.33 -7.60
C TYR A 145 -5.67 -15.53 -7.01
N PHE A 146 -5.34 -16.75 -6.54
CA PHE A 146 -4.00 -17.05 -6.03
C PHE A 146 -2.93 -16.93 -7.13
N VAL A 147 -3.20 -17.47 -8.32
CA VAL A 147 -2.28 -17.35 -9.47
C VAL A 147 -2.07 -15.89 -9.85
N ALA A 148 -3.14 -15.11 -9.99
CA ALA A 148 -3.06 -13.68 -10.30
C ALA A 148 -2.28 -12.89 -9.22
N SER A 149 -2.46 -13.27 -7.95
CA SER A 149 -1.72 -12.66 -6.82
C SER A 149 -0.23 -13.02 -6.87
N GLY A 150 0.12 -14.26 -7.20
CA GLY A 150 1.51 -14.69 -7.41
C GLY A 150 2.19 -13.94 -8.56
N ILE A 151 1.52 -13.83 -9.72
CA ILE A 151 2.01 -13.05 -10.87
C ILE A 151 2.22 -11.59 -10.47
N SER A 152 1.31 -11.01 -9.67
CA SER A 152 1.44 -9.63 -9.20
C SER A 152 2.64 -9.42 -8.28
N GLN A 153 2.95 -10.39 -7.41
CA GLN A 153 4.15 -10.32 -6.58
C GLN A 153 5.43 -10.37 -7.44
N TYR A 154 5.47 -11.26 -8.44
CA TYR A 154 6.58 -11.32 -9.38
C TYR A 154 6.76 -9.99 -10.14
N LEU A 155 5.67 -9.43 -10.68
CA LEU A 155 5.69 -8.12 -11.33
C LEU A 155 6.13 -7.01 -10.38
N GLY A 156 5.73 -7.05 -9.11
CA GLY A 156 6.23 -6.15 -8.07
C GLY A 156 7.74 -6.24 -7.89
N GLY A 157 8.32 -7.45 -7.91
CA GLY A 157 9.76 -7.65 -7.90
C GLY A 157 10.46 -7.05 -9.12
N VAL A 158 9.89 -7.22 -10.32
CA VAL A 158 10.40 -6.59 -11.55
C VAL A 158 10.34 -5.07 -11.46
N VAL A 159 9.27 -4.50 -10.91
CA VAL A 159 9.15 -3.06 -10.66
C VAL A 159 10.21 -2.57 -9.67
N ALA A 160 10.52 -3.36 -8.64
CA ALA A 160 11.57 -3.03 -7.68
C ALA A 160 12.98 -3.00 -8.32
N ASN A 161 13.23 -3.82 -9.36
CA ASN A 161 14.50 -3.82 -10.08
C ASN A 161 14.79 -2.51 -10.82
N TYR A 162 13.77 -1.69 -11.12
CA TYR A 162 13.97 -0.34 -11.67
C TYR A 162 14.65 0.62 -10.68
N ALA A 163 14.63 0.31 -9.37
CA ALA A 163 15.46 0.97 -8.36
C ALA A 163 16.61 0.09 -7.87
N SER A 164 16.98 -0.95 -8.65
CA SER A 164 18.22 -1.66 -8.36
C SER A 164 19.40 -0.75 -8.65
N ILE A 165 20.28 -0.63 -7.66
CA ILE A 165 21.48 0.18 -7.77
C ILE A 165 22.65 -0.78 -8.00
N PRO A 166 23.52 -0.52 -8.99
CA PRO A 166 24.74 -1.30 -9.20
C PRO A 166 25.51 -1.47 -7.89
N LYS A 167 26.11 -2.65 -7.67
CA LYS A 167 26.82 -2.94 -6.42
C LYS A 167 27.99 -1.99 -6.15
N ASP A 168 28.48 -1.37 -7.21
CA ASP A 168 29.65 -0.49 -7.23
C ASP A 168 29.30 0.95 -6.80
N LEU A 169 28.01 1.28 -6.72
CA LEU A 169 27.51 2.61 -6.40
C LEU A 169 27.02 2.63 -4.94
N THR A 170 27.92 3.09 -4.06
CA THR A 170 27.72 3.12 -2.60
C THR A 170 27.33 4.50 -2.06
N ASN A 171 27.40 5.54 -2.90
CA ASN A 171 27.12 6.91 -2.50
C ASN A 171 25.61 7.15 -2.28
N PRO A 172 25.16 7.46 -1.05
CA PRO A 172 23.75 7.71 -0.75
C PRO A 172 23.14 8.87 -1.56
N LEU A 173 23.95 9.86 -1.95
CA LEU A 173 23.51 11.02 -2.73
C LEU A 173 23.09 10.64 -4.15
N GLU A 174 23.69 9.60 -4.72
CA GLU A 174 23.39 9.11 -6.07
C GLU A 174 22.28 8.05 -6.06
N SER A 175 22.14 7.29 -4.96
CA SER A 175 21.06 6.32 -4.79
C SER A 175 19.71 6.97 -4.48
N LEU A 176 19.71 8.09 -3.77
CA LEU A 176 18.49 8.76 -3.30
C LEU A 176 17.54 9.14 -4.46
N PRO A 177 18.00 9.80 -5.55
CA PRO A 177 17.12 10.19 -6.66
C PRO A 177 16.51 8.99 -7.40
N ILE A 178 17.21 7.85 -7.43
CA ILE A 178 16.71 6.62 -8.07
C ILE A 178 15.52 6.08 -7.29
N TYR A 179 15.64 5.98 -5.96
CA TYR A 179 14.55 5.54 -5.10
C TYR A 179 13.37 6.52 -5.11
N THR A 180 13.61 7.82 -4.95
CA THR A 180 12.53 8.81 -4.91
C THR A 180 11.79 8.91 -6.25
N LYS A 181 12.49 8.74 -7.38
CA LYS A 181 11.87 8.65 -8.70
C LYS A 181 10.97 7.42 -8.82
N LEU A 182 11.44 6.24 -8.37
CA LEU A 182 10.60 5.04 -8.35
C LEU A 182 9.36 5.26 -7.48
N PHE A 183 9.52 5.79 -6.27
CA PHE A 183 8.41 6.03 -5.35
C PHE A 183 7.41 7.04 -5.89
N ASN A 184 7.86 8.14 -6.52
CA ASN A 184 6.95 9.08 -7.18
C ASN A 184 6.18 8.44 -8.34
N ASN A 185 6.86 7.64 -9.18
CA ASN A 185 6.19 6.93 -10.27
C ASN A 185 5.15 5.93 -9.75
N LEU A 186 5.47 5.20 -8.67
CA LEU A 186 4.53 4.32 -7.97
C LEU A 186 3.37 5.10 -7.35
N GLY A 187 3.64 6.28 -6.80
CA GLY A 187 2.63 7.21 -6.30
C GLY A 187 1.64 7.61 -7.40
N TYR A 188 2.14 8.05 -8.56
CA TYR A 188 1.29 8.37 -9.72
C TYR A 188 0.52 7.16 -10.24
N ALA A 189 1.14 5.98 -10.29
CA ALA A 189 0.46 4.74 -10.68
C ALA A 189 -0.67 4.38 -9.69
N ALA A 190 -0.45 4.59 -8.39
CA ALA A 190 -1.46 4.38 -7.36
C ALA A 190 -2.60 5.41 -7.46
N VAL A 191 -2.31 6.68 -7.77
CA VAL A 191 -3.35 7.69 -8.07
C VAL A 191 -4.19 7.28 -9.28
N LEU A 192 -3.55 6.80 -10.35
CA LEU A 192 -4.27 6.30 -11.52
C LEU A 192 -5.16 5.11 -11.16
N ALA A 193 -4.68 4.18 -10.33
CA ALA A 193 -5.49 3.09 -9.80
C ALA A 193 -6.68 3.58 -8.95
N THR A 194 -6.49 4.62 -8.13
CA THR A 194 -7.58 5.28 -7.39
C THR A 194 -8.62 5.86 -8.34
N LEU A 195 -8.21 6.58 -9.38
CA LEU A 195 -9.12 7.17 -10.37
C LEU A 195 -9.90 6.10 -11.12
N LEU A 196 -9.26 5.00 -11.52
CA LEU A 196 -9.93 3.86 -12.15
C LEU A 196 -10.92 3.18 -11.19
N ALA A 197 -10.57 3.05 -9.91
CA ALA A 197 -11.48 2.52 -8.90
C ALA A 197 -12.71 3.43 -8.71
N LEU A 198 -12.52 4.76 -8.71
CA LEU A 198 -13.63 5.72 -8.64
C LEU A 198 -14.48 5.72 -9.93
N ALA A 199 -13.86 5.59 -11.10
CA ALA A 199 -14.56 5.52 -12.38
C ALA A 199 -15.38 4.23 -12.54
N SER A 200 -14.94 3.12 -11.92
CA SER A 200 -15.70 1.86 -11.90
C SER A 200 -16.86 1.84 -10.90
N LEU A 201 -16.91 2.81 -9.97
CA LEU A 201 -17.95 2.97 -8.95
C LEU A 201 -19.39 3.06 -9.53
N PRO A 202 -19.69 3.88 -10.55
CA PRO A 202 -21.02 3.92 -11.17
C PRO A 202 -21.37 2.60 -11.88
N LEU A 203 -20.41 1.91 -12.49
CA LEU A 203 -20.62 0.63 -13.17
C LEU A 203 -20.97 -0.47 -12.16
N MET A 204 -20.22 -0.55 -11.05
CA MET A 204 -20.50 -1.51 -9.98
C MET A 204 -21.86 -1.24 -9.34
N ARG A 205 -22.23 0.03 -9.10
CA ARG A 205 -23.55 0.39 -8.58
C ARG A 205 -24.68 -0.04 -9.52
N LYS A 206 -24.50 0.12 -10.84
CA LYS A 206 -25.44 -0.38 -11.84
C LYS A 206 -25.56 -1.91 -11.80
N LEU A 207 -24.44 -2.63 -11.79
CA LEU A 207 -24.40 -4.10 -11.74
C LEU A 207 -25.09 -4.66 -10.49
N THR A 208 -24.82 -4.10 -9.30
CA THR A 208 -25.49 -4.49 -8.05
C THR A 208 -27.00 -4.24 -8.09
N ALA A 209 -27.44 -3.14 -8.71
CA ALA A 209 -28.87 -2.84 -8.87
C ALA A 209 -29.58 -3.82 -9.82
N THR A 210 -28.92 -4.26 -10.90
CA THR A 210 -29.46 -5.31 -11.80
C THR A 210 -29.54 -6.68 -11.13
N HIS A 211 -28.56 -7.04 -10.29
CA HIS A 211 -28.59 -8.33 -9.57
C HIS A 211 -29.71 -8.40 -8.52
N HIS A 212 -30.04 -7.28 -7.85
CA HIS A 212 -31.18 -7.25 -6.94
C HIS A 212 -32.53 -7.37 -7.67
N LYS A 213 -32.66 -6.85 -8.89
CA LYS A 213 -33.89 -7.00 -9.70
C LYS A 213 -34.13 -8.42 -10.23
N HIS A 214 -33.09 -9.25 -10.31
CA HIS A 214 -33.22 -10.63 -10.80
C HIS A 214 -33.49 -11.66 -9.69
N ASN A 215 -33.31 -11.26 -8.42
CA ASN A 215 -33.52 -12.10 -7.23
C ASN A 215 -34.74 -11.66 -6.38
N SER A 216 -35.59 -10.77 -6.91
CA SER A 216 -36.89 -10.35 -6.35
C SER A 216 -38.00 -10.75 -7.31
#